data_AF-A0A1F9IUG8-F1
#
_entry.id   AF-A0A1F9IUG8-F1
#
_cell.length_a   1.000
_cell.length_b   1.000
_cell.length_c   1.000
_cell.angle_alpha   90.00
_cell.angle_beta   90.00
_cell.angle_gamma   90.00
#
_symmetry.space_group_name_H-M   'P 1'
#
loop_
_entity.id
_entity.type
_entity.pdbx_description
1 polymer ?
#
loop_
_entity_poly.entity_id
_entity_poly.type
_entity_poly.pdbx_seq_one_letter_code
_entity_poly.pdbx_strand_id
1 'polypeptide(L)'
;MKIRYPNLIAFYLMAAALLYLVFAAHHAYAKDNSAFRAQFTGAYQEQKLTAMVQLIKDNKEILPSEVNDLVAEALSKEKTFEETISLLDVANVLATMNIHWNNGDAALLAKVEEAQDIELRKEEERRAQADRWLSYEKLPGNFVMTNNEAAITAAGLAPVLFSHWRHNFYYDCKACHDSPFKMLRNDARITQKAITEGAFCGRCHNGTQSFSADKECEKCHAVGRPQEKRLTDISAVDLAEVETTAKRVGANWNISKLKGGKLPLDKFGFINWEELREGRAYSPVSGLEKEADDKTQLNIIVFKAKVQGMKSVLFNHEHHSTHTQCASCHQTIFKDKVNGNDVSMNAIGAGKFCGTCHGKAAFKLADCNRCHTITPGENPPEGARMRE
;
A
#
# COMPACT_ATOMS: atom_id res chain seq x y z
N MET A 1 -39.55 21.22 68.70
CA MET A 1 -38.13 21.30 68.32
C MET A 1 -38.05 21.49 66.80
N LYS A 2 -37.87 22.73 66.31
CA LYS A 2 -37.79 23.01 64.86
C LYS A 2 -36.38 22.65 64.38
N ILE A 3 -36.26 21.55 63.65
CA ILE A 3 -34.99 21.13 63.02
C ILE A 3 -34.76 22.05 61.81
N ARG A 4 -33.71 22.88 61.87
CA ARG A 4 -33.23 23.67 60.73
C ARG A 4 -32.52 22.71 59.77
N TYR A 5 -33.10 22.50 58.58
CA TYR A 5 -32.40 21.83 57.49
C TYR A 5 -31.24 22.73 57.02
N PRO A 6 -30.02 22.21 56.81
CA PRO A 6 -28.96 22.98 56.17
C PRO A 6 -29.40 23.30 54.74
N ASN A 7 -29.15 24.54 54.30
CA ASN A 7 -29.53 25.05 52.99
C ASN A 7 -28.98 24.16 51.86
N LEU A 8 -29.83 23.30 51.29
CA LEU A 8 -29.54 22.48 50.09
C LEU A 8 -28.96 23.31 48.94
N ILE A 9 -29.38 24.57 48.82
CA ILE A 9 -28.87 25.54 47.84
C ILE A 9 -27.37 25.80 48.05
N ALA A 10 -26.89 25.89 49.29
CA ALA A 10 -25.47 26.10 49.58
C ALA A 10 -24.63 24.89 49.18
N PHE A 11 -25.15 23.67 49.33
CA PHE A 11 -24.46 22.44 48.93
C PHE A 11 -24.33 22.34 47.39
N TYR A 12 -25.40 22.63 46.65
CA TYR A 12 -25.37 22.63 45.18
C TYR A 12 -24.46 23.72 44.61
N LEU A 13 -24.47 24.92 45.19
CA LEU A 13 -23.55 26.00 44.78
C LEU A 13 -22.08 25.63 45.03
N MET A 14 -21.79 24.95 46.14
CA MET A 14 -20.43 24.51 46.47
C MET A 14 -19.95 23.37 45.55
N ALA A 15 -20.82 22.41 45.22
CA ALA A 15 -20.52 21.35 44.25
C ALA A 15 -20.33 21.89 42.82
N ALA A 16 -21.17 22.84 42.39
CA ALA A 16 -21.02 23.51 41.10
C ALA A 16 -19.75 24.37 41.04
N ALA A 17 -19.37 25.04 42.13
CA ALA A 17 -18.11 25.78 42.22
C ALA A 17 -16.89 24.86 42.14
N LEU A 18 -16.92 23.69 42.80
CA LEU A 18 -15.86 22.67 42.69
C LEU A 18 -15.74 22.12 41.27
N LEU A 19 -16.85 21.79 40.62
CA LEU A 19 -16.87 21.35 39.21
C LEU A 19 -16.34 22.43 38.25
N TYR A 20 -16.73 23.68 38.47
CA TYR A 20 -16.22 24.81 37.68
C TYR A 20 -14.73 25.05 37.90
N LEU A 21 -14.24 24.92 39.13
CA LEU A 21 -12.80 25.03 39.45
C LEU A 21 -12.00 23.89 38.82
N VAL A 22 -12.51 22.66 38.85
CA VAL A 22 -11.87 21.51 38.17
C VAL A 22 -11.85 21.72 36.65
N PHE A 23 -12.94 22.22 36.07
CA PHE A 23 -13.04 22.48 34.64
C PHE A 23 -12.14 23.65 34.19
N ALA A 24 -12.09 24.74 34.96
CA ALA A 24 -11.22 25.88 34.72
C ALA A 24 -9.74 25.52 34.90
N ALA A 25 -9.42 24.69 35.90
CA ALA A 25 -8.08 24.14 36.08
C ALA A 25 -7.69 23.24 34.90
N HIS A 26 -8.57 22.34 34.44
CA HIS A 26 -8.33 21.52 33.25
C HIS A 26 -8.13 22.37 31.98
N HIS A 27 -8.91 23.44 31.79
CA HIS A 27 -8.80 24.32 30.63
C HIS A 27 -7.52 25.17 30.64
N ALA A 28 -7.13 25.73 31.80
CA ALA A 28 -5.88 26.46 31.94
C ALA A 28 -4.68 25.52 31.75
N TYR A 29 -4.74 24.35 32.35
CA TYR A 29 -3.75 23.28 32.22
C TYR A 29 -3.56 22.80 30.77
N ALA A 30 -4.65 22.55 30.04
CA ALA A 30 -4.60 22.17 28.63
C ALA A 30 -4.03 23.28 27.71
N LYS A 31 -4.26 24.55 28.07
CA LYS A 31 -3.76 25.69 27.29
C LYS A 31 -2.25 25.90 27.49
N ASP A 32 -1.75 25.78 28.72
CA ASP A 32 -0.33 25.94 29.04
C ASP A 32 0.52 24.75 28.53
N ASN A 33 0.02 23.51 28.64
CA ASN A 33 0.70 22.34 28.05
C ASN A 33 0.80 22.44 26.52
N SER A 34 -0.23 22.95 25.82
CA SER A 34 -0.17 23.05 24.36
C SER A 34 0.84 24.10 23.88
N ALA A 35 1.03 25.20 24.62
CA ALA A 35 2.04 26.21 24.32
C ALA A 35 3.47 25.70 24.58
N PHE A 36 3.69 25.02 25.71
CA PHE A 36 4.96 24.38 26.04
C PHE A 36 5.36 23.33 25.00
N ARG A 37 4.45 22.39 24.69
CA ARG A 37 4.69 21.31 23.72
C ARG A 37 5.12 21.86 22.37
N ALA A 38 4.43 22.89 21.87
CA ALA A 38 4.74 23.51 20.58
C ALA A 38 6.13 24.16 20.57
N GLN A 39 6.47 24.91 21.62
CA GLN A 39 7.79 25.55 21.74
C GLN A 39 8.91 24.51 21.86
N PHE A 40 8.69 23.47 22.66
CA PHE A 40 9.67 22.41 22.86
C PHE A 40 9.88 21.60 21.57
N THR A 41 8.80 21.19 20.90
CA THR A 41 8.87 20.42 19.65
C THR A 41 9.54 21.22 18.54
N GLY A 42 9.25 22.52 18.43
CA GLY A 42 9.94 23.40 17.48
C GLY A 42 11.44 23.50 17.77
N ALA A 43 11.82 23.69 19.04
CA ALA A 43 13.22 23.71 19.44
C ALA A 43 13.93 22.36 19.20
N TYR A 44 13.23 21.24 19.39
CA TYR A 44 13.73 19.90 19.12
C TYR A 44 13.99 19.66 17.63
N GLN A 45 13.03 20.01 16.77
CA GLN A 45 13.15 19.90 15.31
C GLN A 45 14.28 20.78 14.75
N GLU A 46 14.47 21.97 15.33
CA GLU A 46 15.54 22.90 14.96
C GLU A 46 16.87 22.62 15.68
N GLN A 47 16.94 21.56 16.51
CA GLN A 47 18.12 21.15 17.29
C GLN A 47 18.68 22.26 18.21
N LYS A 48 17.82 23.11 18.76
CA LYS A 48 18.16 24.24 19.63
C LYS A 48 18.28 23.81 21.10
N LEU A 49 19.39 23.16 21.46
CA LEU A 49 19.62 22.61 22.81
C LEU A 49 19.43 23.64 23.94
N THR A 50 19.99 24.84 23.82
CA THR A 50 19.88 25.87 24.87
C THR A 50 18.43 26.27 25.13
N ALA A 51 17.61 26.37 24.07
CA ALA A 51 16.20 26.70 24.19
C ALA A 51 15.43 25.55 24.87
N MET A 52 15.70 24.30 24.50
CA MET A 52 15.11 23.13 25.15
C MET A 52 15.45 23.07 26.64
N VAL A 53 16.72 23.29 27.01
CA VAL A 53 17.14 23.29 28.43
C VAL A 53 16.42 24.36 29.23
N GLN A 54 16.26 25.56 28.67
CA GLN A 54 15.55 26.65 29.34
C GLN A 54 14.07 26.29 29.55
N LEU A 55 13.39 25.78 28.51
CA LEU A 55 12.01 25.33 28.59
C LEU A 55 11.82 24.25 29.65
N ILE A 56 12.72 23.27 29.74
CA ILE A 56 12.69 22.20 30.74
C ILE A 56 12.80 22.75 32.16
N LYS A 57 13.72 23.69 32.39
CA LYS A 57 13.91 24.29 33.73
C LYS A 57 12.71 25.14 34.15
N ASP A 58 12.16 25.92 33.24
CA ASP A 58 11.07 26.85 33.52
C ASP A 58 9.73 26.15 33.73
N ASN A 59 9.56 24.93 33.22
CA ASN A 59 8.29 24.21 33.18
C ASN A 59 8.30 22.91 34.00
N LYS A 60 9.19 22.78 34.99
CA LYS A 60 9.39 21.56 35.78
C LYS A 60 8.10 20.87 36.24
N GLU A 61 7.14 21.64 36.73
CA GLU A 61 5.90 21.13 37.33
C GLU A 61 4.97 20.42 36.33
N ILE A 62 5.02 20.79 35.04
CA ILE A 62 4.14 20.21 34.01
C ILE A 62 4.77 19.01 33.30
N LEU A 63 6.11 18.86 33.35
CA LEU A 63 6.84 17.82 32.60
C LEU A 63 6.33 16.40 32.84
N PRO A 64 6.05 15.94 34.09
CA PRO A 64 5.61 14.57 34.31
C PRO A 64 4.29 14.24 33.61
N SER A 65 3.34 15.18 33.65
CA SER A 65 2.06 14.95 32.99
C SER A 65 2.15 15.17 31.49
N GLU A 66 2.96 16.11 31.02
CA GLU A 66 3.18 16.31 29.59
C GLU A 66 3.79 15.06 28.92
N VAL A 67 4.76 14.41 29.57
CA VAL A 67 5.31 13.12 29.10
C VAL A 67 4.22 12.03 29.07
N ASN A 68 3.40 11.95 30.12
CA ASN A 68 2.29 10.98 30.15
C ASN A 68 1.25 11.26 29.06
N ASP A 69 0.94 12.53 28.80
CA ASP A 69 0.00 12.96 27.76
C ASP A 69 0.55 12.60 26.37
N LEU A 70 1.85 12.79 26.12
CA LEU A 70 2.49 12.38 24.87
C LEU A 70 2.48 10.87 24.67
N VAL A 71 2.75 10.08 25.72
CA VAL A 71 2.65 8.61 25.65
C VAL A 71 1.21 8.17 25.40
N ALA A 72 0.24 8.76 26.10
CA ALA A 72 -1.18 8.45 25.90
C ALA A 72 -1.65 8.83 24.50
N GLU A 73 -1.19 9.96 23.98
CA GLU A 73 -1.46 10.39 22.61
C GLU A 73 -0.82 9.43 21.61
N ALA A 74 0.46 9.08 21.77
CA ALA A 74 1.17 8.15 20.89
C ALA A 74 0.44 6.80 20.78
N LEU A 75 -0.09 6.30 21.90
CA LEU A 75 -0.79 5.02 21.95
C LEU A 75 -2.29 5.12 21.61
N SER A 76 -2.77 6.28 21.15
CA SER A 76 -4.16 6.45 20.72
C SER A 76 -4.43 5.64 19.45
N LYS A 77 -5.68 5.21 19.28
CA LYS A 77 -6.12 4.62 18.01
C LYS A 77 -5.96 5.67 16.89
N GLU A 78 -5.69 5.21 15.67
CA GLU A 78 -5.59 6.01 14.42
C GLU A 78 -4.23 6.62 14.05
N LYS A 79 -3.16 6.47 14.85
CA LYS A 79 -1.83 6.96 14.48
C LYS A 79 -1.04 5.96 13.61
N THR A 80 -0.20 6.48 12.71
CA THR A 80 0.80 5.66 12.01
C THR A 80 1.97 5.32 12.93
N PHE A 81 2.81 4.36 12.52
CA PHE A 81 4.04 4.04 13.24
C PHE A 81 4.96 5.26 13.37
N GLU A 82 5.12 6.03 12.30
CA GLU A 82 5.96 7.24 12.29
C GLU A 82 5.44 8.32 13.24
N GLU A 83 4.11 8.54 13.26
CA GLU A 83 3.48 9.49 14.19
C GLU A 83 3.63 9.04 15.65
N THR A 84 3.48 7.73 15.90
CA THR A 84 3.62 7.12 17.23
C THR A 84 5.04 7.28 17.76
N ILE A 85 6.04 6.87 16.98
CA ILE A 85 7.45 6.98 17.38
C ILE A 85 7.86 8.44 17.54
N SER A 86 7.42 9.35 16.65
CA SER A 86 7.74 10.77 16.80
C SER A 86 7.26 11.36 18.13
N LEU A 87 6.10 10.95 18.64
CA LEU A 87 5.58 11.41 19.93
C LEU A 87 6.35 10.78 21.10
N LEU A 88 6.66 9.49 21.01
CA LEU A 88 7.44 8.79 22.03
C LEU A 88 8.88 9.32 22.12
N ASP A 89 9.48 9.72 20.99
CA ASP A 89 10.81 10.33 20.97
C ASP A 89 10.82 11.68 21.70
N VAL A 90 9.81 12.53 21.46
CA VAL A 90 9.66 13.79 22.19
C VAL A 90 9.45 13.52 23.69
N ALA A 91 8.61 12.56 24.05
CA ALA A 91 8.38 12.14 25.43
C ALA A 91 9.66 11.64 26.11
N ASN A 92 10.50 10.89 25.39
CA ASN A 92 11.76 10.36 25.88
C ASN A 92 12.74 11.50 26.16
N VAL A 93 12.90 12.41 25.21
CA VAL A 93 13.78 13.58 25.38
C VAL A 93 13.31 14.43 26.56
N LEU A 94 12.01 14.71 26.67
CA LEU A 94 11.46 15.45 27.82
C LEU A 94 11.77 14.76 29.16
N ALA A 95 11.55 13.44 29.26
CA ALA A 95 11.84 12.68 30.48
C ALA A 95 13.33 12.66 30.82
N THR A 96 14.19 12.42 29.81
CA THR A 96 15.66 12.44 29.95
C THR A 96 16.15 13.80 30.43
N MET A 97 15.68 14.88 29.82
CA MET A 97 16.06 16.23 30.21
C MET A 97 15.53 16.58 31.61
N ASN A 98 14.31 16.16 31.96
CA ASN A 98 13.77 16.37 33.30
C ASN A 98 14.62 15.69 34.38
N ILE A 99 15.09 14.47 34.14
CA ILE A 99 16.01 13.77 35.05
C ILE A 99 17.29 14.59 35.23
N HIS A 100 17.91 15.04 34.13
CA HIS A 100 19.21 15.69 34.17
C HIS A 100 19.19 17.11 34.77
N TRP A 101 18.17 17.92 34.45
CA TRP A 101 18.14 19.34 34.86
C TRP A 101 17.24 19.64 36.06
N ASN A 102 16.31 18.74 36.41
CA ASN A 102 15.30 19.00 37.44
C ASN A 102 15.24 17.91 38.53
N ASN A 103 16.10 16.89 38.48
CA ASN A 103 16.03 15.68 39.30
C ASN A 103 14.67 14.95 39.16
N GLY A 104 14.17 14.86 37.92
CA GLY A 104 12.92 14.18 37.59
C GLY A 104 12.95 12.66 37.87
N ASP A 105 11.76 12.06 37.96
CA ASP A 105 11.59 10.63 38.22
C ASP A 105 12.06 9.76 37.04
N ALA A 106 13.02 8.87 37.29
CA ALA A 106 13.55 7.94 36.30
C ALA A 106 12.51 6.90 35.85
N ALA A 107 11.49 6.59 36.65
CA ALA A 107 10.44 5.66 36.28
C ALA A 107 9.62 6.16 35.08
N LEU A 108 9.53 7.48 34.92
CA LEU A 108 8.83 8.09 33.80
C LEU A 108 9.57 7.84 32.48
N LEU A 109 10.90 7.96 32.47
CA LEU A 109 11.72 7.62 31.30
C LEU A 109 11.60 6.13 30.96
N ALA A 110 11.73 5.25 31.96
CA ALA A 110 11.60 3.80 31.77
C ALA A 110 10.26 3.41 31.13
N LYS A 111 9.16 4.08 31.51
CA LYS A 111 7.84 3.89 30.90
C LYS A 111 7.81 4.31 29.42
N VAL A 112 8.48 5.41 29.07
CA VAL A 112 8.57 5.84 27.66
C VAL A 112 9.40 4.87 26.84
N GLU A 113 10.55 4.45 27.36
CA GLU A 113 11.44 3.48 26.71
C GLU A 113 10.73 2.14 26.50
N GLU A 114 9.99 1.64 27.49
CA GLU A 114 9.18 0.43 27.34
C GLU A 114 8.13 0.58 26.22
N ALA A 115 7.47 1.73 26.13
CA ALA A 115 6.52 2.01 25.05
C ALA A 115 7.22 2.05 23.68
N GLN A 116 8.39 2.68 23.56
CA GLN A 116 9.19 2.70 22.33
C GLN A 116 9.58 1.28 21.92
N ASP A 117 10.09 0.47 22.83
CA ASP A 117 10.51 -0.92 22.56
C ASP A 117 9.34 -1.81 22.12
N ILE A 118 8.14 -1.59 22.67
CA ILE A 118 6.94 -2.31 22.24
C ILE A 118 6.58 -1.92 20.80
N GLU A 119 6.56 -0.63 20.47
CA GLU A 119 6.19 -0.18 19.11
C GLU A 119 7.25 -0.53 18.06
N LEU A 120 8.54 -0.46 18.42
CA LEU A 120 9.64 -0.89 17.56
C LEU A 120 9.55 -2.39 17.27
N ARG A 121 9.31 -3.23 18.29
CA ARG A 121 9.13 -4.68 18.08
C ARG A 121 7.92 -4.99 17.21
N LYS A 122 6.79 -4.31 17.41
CA LYS A 122 5.61 -4.45 16.54
C LYS A 122 5.94 -4.11 15.08
N GLU A 123 6.70 -3.04 14.85
CA GLU A 123 7.13 -2.65 13.50
C GLU A 123 8.13 -3.64 12.90
N GLU A 124 9.09 -4.12 13.67
CA GLU A 124 10.03 -5.17 13.24
C GLU A 124 9.29 -6.44 12.84
N GLU A 125 8.32 -6.88 13.64
CA GLU A 125 7.46 -8.03 13.31
C GLU A 125 6.66 -7.77 12.03
N ARG A 126 6.06 -6.59 11.90
CA ARG A 126 5.30 -6.18 10.70
C ARG A 126 6.20 -6.18 9.45
N ARG A 127 7.42 -5.66 9.54
CA ARG A 127 8.41 -5.64 8.46
C ARG A 127 8.90 -7.03 8.14
N ALA A 128 9.27 -7.82 9.14
CA ALA A 128 9.67 -9.22 8.93
C ALA A 128 8.57 -10.02 8.26
N GLN A 129 7.30 -9.79 8.61
CA GLN A 129 6.16 -10.40 7.95
C GLN A 129 6.01 -9.92 6.49
N ALA A 130 6.23 -8.64 6.21
CA ALA A 130 6.22 -8.11 4.84
C ALA A 130 7.38 -8.66 4.01
N ASP A 131 8.56 -8.75 4.61
CA ASP A 131 9.81 -9.17 3.96
C ASP A 131 9.85 -10.67 3.70
N ARG A 132 9.17 -11.47 4.55
CA ARG A 132 9.03 -12.93 4.41
C ARG A 132 8.54 -13.34 3.02
N TRP A 133 7.73 -12.50 2.37
CA TRP A 133 7.14 -12.82 1.07
C TRP A 133 7.96 -12.30 -0.12
N LEU A 134 8.95 -11.42 0.09
CA LEU A 134 9.66 -10.74 -1.00
C LEU A 134 10.27 -11.69 -2.03
N SER A 135 10.77 -12.85 -1.60
CA SER A 135 11.32 -13.86 -2.51
C SER A 135 10.27 -14.43 -3.47
N TYR A 136 9.02 -14.57 -3.02
CA TYR A 136 7.90 -15.09 -3.81
C TYR A 136 7.29 -14.01 -4.72
N GLU A 137 7.38 -12.74 -4.30
CA GLU A 137 6.77 -11.57 -4.95
C GLU A 137 7.73 -10.80 -5.86
N LYS A 138 8.89 -11.39 -6.15
CA LYS A 138 9.93 -10.76 -6.99
C LYS A 138 9.44 -10.44 -8.40
N LEU A 139 8.56 -11.28 -8.95
CA LEU A 139 8.01 -11.09 -10.30
C LEU A 139 6.78 -10.17 -10.24
N PRO A 140 6.62 -9.21 -11.18
CA PRO A 140 5.50 -8.31 -11.20
C PRO A 140 4.15 -9.05 -11.11
N GLY A 141 3.35 -8.65 -10.13
CA GLY A 141 2.03 -9.19 -9.83
C GLY A 141 2.06 -10.57 -9.16
N ASN A 142 3.21 -11.16 -8.84
CA ASN A 142 3.22 -12.28 -7.90
C ASN A 142 2.87 -11.77 -6.51
N PHE A 143 1.99 -12.49 -5.81
CA PHE A 143 1.73 -12.22 -4.40
C PHE A 143 1.29 -13.46 -3.65
N VAL A 144 1.65 -13.50 -2.37
CA VAL A 144 1.15 -14.50 -1.42
C VAL A 144 -0.18 -14.01 -0.84
N MET A 145 -1.19 -14.86 -0.86
CA MET A 145 -2.50 -14.56 -0.26
C MET A 145 -2.42 -14.79 1.26
N THR A 146 -2.57 -13.71 2.04
CA THR A 146 -2.34 -13.75 3.50
C THR A 146 -3.61 -13.70 4.34
N ASN A 147 -4.76 -13.32 3.75
CA ASN A 147 -6.03 -13.18 4.49
C ASN A 147 -6.49 -14.40 5.28
N ASN A 148 -6.24 -15.58 4.74
CA ASN A 148 -6.65 -16.85 5.32
C ASN A 148 -5.43 -17.68 5.72
N GLU A 149 -4.25 -17.07 5.88
CA GLU A 149 -3.00 -17.79 6.14
C GLU A 149 -3.14 -18.73 7.35
N ALA A 150 -3.63 -18.22 8.48
CA ALA A 150 -3.80 -19.01 9.70
C ALA A 150 -4.75 -20.22 9.52
N ALA A 151 -5.86 -20.03 8.77
CA ALA A 151 -6.79 -21.12 8.50
C ALA A 151 -6.21 -22.16 7.53
N ILE A 152 -5.48 -21.70 6.52
CA ILE A 152 -4.79 -22.56 5.53
C ILE A 152 -3.70 -23.38 6.22
N THR A 153 -2.87 -22.77 7.06
CA THR A 153 -1.80 -23.46 7.79
C THR A 153 -2.34 -24.42 8.84
N ALA A 154 -3.42 -24.07 9.54
CA ALA A 154 -4.11 -24.99 10.46
C ALA A 154 -4.67 -26.24 9.75
N ALA A 155 -5.04 -26.12 8.47
CA ALA A 155 -5.44 -27.24 7.62
C ALA A 155 -4.24 -28.04 7.05
N GLY A 156 -3.00 -27.72 7.44
CA GLY A 156 -1.78 -28.38 6.96
C GLY A 156 -1.35 -27.98 5.55
N LEU A 157 -1.94 -26.93 4.98
CA LEU A 157 -1.63 -26.43 3.64
C LEU A 157 -0.65 -25.26 3.71
N ALA A 158 0.17 -25.12 2.67
CA ALA A 158 0.98 -23.92 2.51
C ALA A 158 0.13 -22.72 2.07
N PRO A 159 0.53 -21.47 2.37
CA PRO A 159 -0.13 -20.29 1.82
C PRO A 159 -0.22 -20.33 0.29
N VAL A 160 -1.27 -19.73 -0.26
CA VAL A 160 -1.47 -19.68 -1.71
C VAL A 160 -0.53 -18.65 -2.33
N LEU A 161 0.22 -19.07 -3.33
CA LEU A 161 1.00 -18.18 -4.19
C LEU A 161 0.24 -17.95 -5.49
N PHE A 162 -0.18 -16.71 -5.73
CA PHE A 162 -0.80 -16.31 -6.99
C PHE A 162 0.21 -15.62 -7.90
N SER A 163 0.16 -15.94 -9.18
CA SER A 163 1.09 -15.41 -10.17
C SER A 163 0.36 -14.74 -11.33
N HIS A 164 0.34 -13.41 -11.36
CA HIS A 164 -0.24 -12.67 -12.49
C HIS A 164 0.46 -13.01 -13.80
N TRP A 165 1.80 -13.03 -13.85
CA TRP A 165 2.52 -13.26 -15.10
C TRP A 165 2.19 -14.62 -15.74
N ARG A 166 1.89 -15.66 -14.95
CA ARG A 166 1.41 -16.96 -15.44
C ARG A 166 0.01 -16.87 -16.06
N HIS A 167 -0.88 -16.08 -15.47
CA HIS A 167 -2.23 -15.86 -16.00
C HIS A 167 -2.20 -14.93 -17.21
N ASN A 168 -1.29 -13.96 -17.22
CA ASN A 168 -1.02 -13.05 -18.34
C ASN A 168 -0.42 -13.77 -19.54
N PHE A 169 -0.09 -15.06 -19.48
CA PHE A 169 0.10 -15.81 -20.72
C PHE A 169 -1.22 -16.03 -21.48
N TYR A 170 -2.37 -15.95 -20.83
CA TYR A 170 -3.63 -16.37 -21.43
C TYR A 170 -4.70 -15.30 -21.38
N TYR A 171 -4.64 -14.39 -20.40
CA TYR A 171 -5.71 -13.45 -20.11
C TYR A 171 -5.17 -12.02 -19.92
N ASP A 172 -5.89 -11.01 -20.42
CA ASP A 172 -5.66 -9.61 -20.05
C ASP A 172 -6.28 -9.31 -18.67
N CYS A 173 -5.92 -8.18 -18.06
CA CYS A 173 -6.38 -7.79 -16.73
C CYS A 173 -7.92 -7.79 -16.62
N LYS A 174 -8.60 -7.31 -17.68
CA LYS A 174 -10.05 -7.21 -17.74
C LYS A 174 -10.80 -8.55 -17.73
N ALA A 175 -10.13 -9.65 -18.03
CA ALA A 175 -10.71 -10.99 -17.87
C ALA A 175 -10.97 -11.34 -16.39
N CYS A 176 -10.25 -10.71 -15.46
CA CYS A 176 -10.35 -10.99 -14.02
C CYS A 176 -10.78 -9.77 -13.19
N HIS A 177 -10.55 -8.57 -13.70
CA HIS A 177 -10.77 -7.30 -13.01
C HIS A 177 -11.77 -6.42 -13.75
N ASP A 178 -12.68 -5.72 -13.07
CA ASP A 178 -12.81 -5.63 -11.61
C ASP A 178 -13.73 -6.73 -10.99
N SER A 179 -14.16 -7.69 -11.81
CA SER A 179 -14.94 -8.86 -11.40
C SER A 179 -14.41 -10.12 -12.08
N PRO A 180 -14.18 -11.22 -11.34
CA PRO A 180 -14.57 -11.45 -9.94
C PRO A 180 -13.61 -10.85 -8.90
N PHE A 181 -12.48 -10.28 -9.30
CA PHE A 181 -11.47 -9.75 -8.38
C PHE A 181 -11.36 -8.24 -8.51
N LYS A 182 -11.36 -7.52 -7.38
CA LYS A 182 -10.96 -6.12 -7.37
C LYS A 182 -9.45 -6.00 -7.48
N MET A 183 -8.95 -4.89 -8.03
CA MET A 183 -7.50 -4.56 -8.01
C MET A 183 -7.00 -4.14 -6.61
N LEU A 184 -7.41 -4.87 -5.59
CA LEU A 184 -7.00 -4.69 -4.20
C LEU A 184 -6.53 -6.04 -3.65
N ARG A 185 -5.26 -6.10 -3.27
CA ARG A 185 -4.69 -7.29 -2.63
C ARG A 185 -5.55 -7.64 -1.43
N ASN A 186 -5.86 -8.92 -1.27
CA ASN A 186 -6.52 -9.40 -0.07
C ASN A 186 -7.92 -8.76 0.17
N ASP A 187 -8.65 -8.34 -0.88
CA ASP A 187 -10.05 -7.87 -0.70
C ASP A 187 -11.04 -9.04 -0.66
N ALA A 188 -10.83 -10.05 -1.51
CA ALA A 188 -11.76 -11.16 -1.68
C ALA A 188 -11.66 -12.19 -0.55
N ARG A 189 -12.81 -12.58 0.01
CA ARG A 189 -12.93 -13.74 0.92
C ARG A 189 -13.12 -15.01 0.10
N ILE A 190 -12.02 -15.55 -0.41
CA ILE A 190 -12.02 -16.79 -1.19
C ILE A 190 -12.06 -17.99 -0.23
N THR A 191 -13.00 -18.92 -0.47
CA THR A 191 -13.12 -20.19 0.28
C THR A 191 -13.13 -21.36 -0.70
N GLN A 192 -12.73 -22.55 -0.25
CA GLN A 192 -12.82 -23.75 -1.09
C GLN A 192 -14.25 -24.00 -1.57
N LYS A 193 -15.25 -23.79 -0.70
CA LYS A 193 -16.66 -23.90 -1.06
C LYS A 193 -17.00 -22.99 -2.25
N ALA A 194 -16.64 -21.71 -2.18
CA ALA A 194 -16.89 -20.76 -3.27
C ALA A 194 -16.16 -21.17 -4.56
N ILE A 195 -14.95 -21.72 -4.46
CA ILE A 195 -14.21 -22.25 -5.60
C ILE A 195 -14.96 -23.43 -6.24
N THR A 196 -15.39 -24.42 -5.45
CA THR A 196 -16.14 -25.58 -5.94
C THR A 196 -17.51 -25.17 -6.53
N GLU A 197 -18.12 -24.09 -6.03
CA GLU A 197 -19.35 -23.49 -6.58
C GLU A 197 -19.09 -22.65 -7.86
N GLY A 198 -17.86 -22.61 -8.37
CA GLY A 198 -17.51 -21.94 -9.62
C GLY A 198 -17.17 -20.45 -9.49
N ALA A 199 -17.02 -19.92 -8.27
CA ALA A 199 -16.58 -18.54 -8.04
C ALA A 199 -15.04 -18.42 -7.98
N PHE A 200 -14.54 -17.20 -8.13
CA PHE A 200 -13.10 -16.88 -8.04
C PHE A 200 -12.24 -17.79 -8.92
N CYS A 201 -11.29 -18.51 -8.32
CA CYS A 201 -10.42 -19.47 -8.99
C CYS A 201 -11.22 -20.56 -9.73
N GLY A 202 -12.36 -20.96 -9.16
CA GLY A 202 -13.25 -22.00 -9.69
C GLY A 202 -13.90 -21.66 -11.03
N ARG A 203 -13.94 -20.37 -11.41
CA ARG A 203 -14.42 -19.98 -12.74
C ARG A 203 -13.63 -20.67 -13.86
N CYS A 204 -12.32 -20.82 -13.66
CA CYS A 204 -11.42 -21.44 -14.64
C CYS A 204 -10.83 -22.77 -14.15
N HIS A 205 -10.48 -22.90 -12.86
CA HIS A 205 -9.92 -24.12 -12.26
C HIS A 205 -11.00 -25.16 -11.94
N ASN A 206 -11.78 -25.50 -12.96
CA ASN A 206 -12.95 -26.38 -12.90
C ASN A 206 -12.71 -27.77 -13.51
N GLY A 207 -11.49 -28.06 -13.97
CA GLY A 207 -11.13 -29.30 -14.66
C GLY A 207 -11.34 -29.27 -16.17
N THR A 208 -11.95 -28.21 -16.71
CA THR A 208 -12.21 -28.04 -18.15
C THR A 208 -11.30 -26.98 -18.74
N GLN A 209 -11.45 -25.72 -18.30
CA GLN A 209 -10.64 -24.60 -18.82
C GLN A 209 -9.22 -24.65 -18.28
N SER A 210 -9.08 -24.97 -16.99
CA SER A 210 -7.82 -25.26 -16.33
C SER A 210 -7.96 -26.51 -15.47
N PHE A 211 -6.87 -26.92 -14.84
CA PHE A 211 -6.84 -28.03 -13.90
C PHE A 211 -7.81 -27.80 -12.73
N SER A 212 -8.29 -28.86 -12.08
CA SER A 212 -9.33 -28.74 -11.04
C SER A 212 -8.73 -28.27 -9.71
N ALA A 213 -9.37 -27.28 -9.08
CA ALA A 213 -9.00 -26.81 -7.76
C ALA A 213 -9.40 -27.76 -6.60
N ASP A 214 -10.12 -28.85 -6.88
CA ASP A 214 -10.57 -29.80 -5.84
C ASP A 214 -9.53 -30.86 -5.50
N LYS A 215 -8.56 -31.11 -6.40
CA LYS A 215 -7.62 -32.24 -6.26
C LYS A 215 -6.15 -31.83 -6.21
N GLU A 216 -5.81 -30.68 -6.79
CA GLU A 216 -4.43 -30.33 -7.09
C GLU A 216 -3.93 -29.20 -6.17
N CYS A 217 -4.11 -29.39 -4.86
CA CYS A 217 -3.90 -28.37 -3.82
C CYS A 217 -2.52 -27.70 -3.92
N GLU A 218 -1.46 -28.49 -4.12
CA GLU A 218 -0.06 -28.03 -4.16
C GLU A 218 0.25 -27.10 -5.35
N LYS A 219 -0.61 -27.05 -6.37
CA LYS A 219 -0.42 -26.12 -7.51
C LYS A 219 -0.67 -24.66 -7.12
N CYS A 220 -1.48 -24.43 -6.09
CA CYS A 220 -1.79 -23.09 -5.56
C CYS A 220 -1.16 -22.88 -4.18
N HIS A 221 -1.32 -23.86 -3.30
CA HIS A 221 -0.73 -23.92 -1.96
C HIS A 221 0.75 -24.31 -2.07
N ALA A 222 1.54 -23.41 -2.64
CA ALA A 222 2.87 -23.71 -3.15
C ALA A 222 4.00 -23.07 -2.33
N VAL A 223 3.72 -22.11 -1.44
CA VAL A 223 4.77 -21.43 -0.66
C VAL A 223 5.61 -22.42 0.15
N GLY A 224 6.93 -22.40 -0.03
CA GLY A 224 7.87 -23.32 0.61
C GLY A 224 7.83 -24.74 0.05
N ARG A 225 7.22 -24.95 -1.13
CA ARG A 225 7.05 -26.26 -1.78
C ARG A 225 7.74 -26.26 -3.15
N PRO A 226 8.18 -27.42 -3.68
CA PRO A 226 8.83 -27.49 -4.99
C PRO A 226 8.02 -26.87 -6.15
N GLN A 227 6.69 -26.87 -6.04
CA GLN A 227 5.78 -26.30 -7.04
C GLN A 227 5.91 -24.78 -7.17
N GLU A 228 6.37 -24.06 -6.15
CA GLU A 228 6.53 -22.61 -6.19
C GLU A 228 7.40 -22.14 -7.35
N LYS A 229 8.42 -22.95 -7.72
CA LYS A 229 9.37 -22.59 -8.77
C LYS A 229 8.66 -22.31 -10.09
N ARG A 230 7.58 -23.04 -10.39
CA ARG A 230 6.77 -22.81 -11.59
C ARG A 230 6.06 -21.46 -11.59
N LEU A 231 5.88 -20.85 -10.41
CA LEU A 231 5.20 -19.58 -10.20
C LEU A 231 6.18 -18.42 -9.99
N THR A 232 7.41 -18.69 -9.59
CA THR A 232 8.43 -17.66 -9.25
C THR A 232 9.61 -17.59 -10.22
N ASP A 233 9.77 -18.55 -11.13
CA ASP A 233 10.89 -18.63 -12.05
C ASP A 233 10.44 -18.63 -13.52
N ILE A 234 10.69 -17.52 -14.23
CA ILE A 234 10.37 -17.38 -15.65
C ILE A 234 11.19 -18.37 -16.50
N SER A 235 12.40 -18.75 -16.07
CA SER A 235 13.22 -19.70 -16.82
C SER A 235 12.68 -21.13 -16.81
N ALA A 236 11.76 -21.43 -15.88
CA ALA A 236 11.12 -22.73 -15.77
C ALA A 236 9.89 -22.89 -16.69
N VAL A 237 9.62 -21.92 -17.56
CA VAL A 237 8.47 -21.94 -18.47
C VAL A 237 8.71 -22.87 -19.66
N ASP A 238 7.78 -23.80 -19.87
CA ASP A 238 7.68 -24.55 -21.12
C ASP A 238 6.79 -23.78 -22.11
N LEU A 239 7.40 -23.20 -23.15
CA LEU A 239 6.67 -22.43 -24.15
C LEU A 239 5.76 -23.28 -25.03
N ALA A 240 6.07 -24.56 -25.24
CA ALA A 240 5.20 -25.46 -25.99
C ALA A 240 3.93 -25.79 -25.20
N GLU A 241 4.05 -25.97 -23.88
CA GLU A 241 2.90 -26.10 -22.97
C GLU A 241 2.06 -24.82 -22.98
N VAL A 242 2.71 -23.64 -22.97
CA VAL A 242 2.02 -22.34 -23.06
C VAL A 242 1.23 -22.23 -24.36
N GLU A 243 1.83 -22.51 -25.52
CA GLU A 243 1.12 -22.40 -26.79
C GLU A 243 -0.05 -23.38 -26.89
N THR A 244 0.11 -24.59 -26.38
CA THR A 244 -0.96 -25.61 -26.33
C THR A 244 -2.10 -25.15 -25.43
N THR A 245 -1.79 -24.64 -24.23
CA THR A 245 -2.78 -24.15 -23.28
C THR A 245 -3.51 -22.93 -23.83
N ALA A 246 -2.79 -22.01 -24.47
CA ALA A 246 -3.36 -20.82 -25.09
C ALA A 246 -4.44 -21.17 -26.10
N LYS A 247 -4.12 -22.08 -27.04
CA LYS A 247 -5.08 -22.57 -28.04
C LYS A 247 -6.34 -23.15 -27.40
N ARG A 248 -6.19 -23.91 -26.30
CA ARG A 248 -7.32 -24.50 -25.56
C ARG A 248 -8.23 -23.45 -24.93
N VAL A 249 -7.67 -22.38 -24.36
CA VAL A 249 -8.45 -21.35 -23.64
C VAL A 249 -8.91 -20.20 -24.53
N GLY A 250 -8.56 -20.22 -25.82
CA GLY A 250 -8.93 -19.18 -26.79
C GLY A 250 -7.94 -18.00 -26.86
N ALA A 251 -6.78 -18.12 -26.23
CA ALA A 251 -5.66 -17.20 -26.42
C ALA A 251 -4.82 -17.63 -27.63
N ASN A 252 -3.99 -16.72 -28.12
CA ASN A 252 -3.08 -16.99 -29.23
C ASN A 252 -1.62 -16.78 -28.81
N TRP A 253 -0.81 -17.80 -29.05
CA TRP A 253 0.64 -17.76 -28.97
C TRP A 253 1.23 -18.25 -30.28
N ASN A 254 2.32 -17.63 -30.69
CA ASN A 254 3.09 -18.04 -31.84
C ASN A 254 4.58 -18.01 -31.48
N ILE A 255 5.10 -19.17 -31.09
CA ILE A 255 6.50 -19.32 -30.65
C ILE A 255 7.47 -18.99 -31.80
N SER A 256 7.10 -19.27 -33.06
CA SER A 256 7.99 -19.03 -34.21
C SER A 256 8.27 -17.55 -34.47
N LYS A 257 7.47 -16.64 -33.90
CA LYS A 257 7.71 -15.20 -33.95
C LYS A 257 8.61 -14.69 -32.83
N LEU A 258 8.95 -15.54 -31.85
CA LEU A 258 9.86 -15.18 -30.78
C LEU A 258 11.31 -15.18 -31.29
N LYS A 259 12.04 -14.11 -30.98
CA LYS A 259 13.47 -14.01 -31.31
C LYS A 259 14.24 -15.14 -30.63
N GLY A 260 14.81 -16.04 -31.42
CA GLY A 260 15.55 -17.21 -30.90
C GLY A 260 14.69 -18.21 -30.12
N GLY A 261 13.36 -18.19 -30.27
CA GLY A 261 12.45 -19.10 -29.58
C GLY A 261 12.37 -18.90 -28.06
N LYS A 262 12.75 -17.72 -27.56
CA LYS A 262 12.79 -17.39 -26.12
C LYS A 262 11.84 -16.23 -25.79
N LEU A 263 11.39 -16.18 -24.54
CA LEU A 263 10.64 -15.02 -24.05
C LEU A 263 11.53 -13.77 -24.09
N PRO A 264 11.04 -12.63 -24.62
CA PRO A 264 11.76 -11.37 -24.51
C PRO A 264 11.70 -10.91 -23.06
N LEU A 265 12.86 -10.59 -22.49
CA LEU A 265 13.00 -10.07 -21.14
C LEU A 265 13.49 -8.62 -21.19
N ASP A 266 12.99 -7.78 -20.28
CA ASP A 266 13.50 -6.44 -20.07
C ASP A 266 14.86 -6.46 -19.35
N LYS A 267 15.46 -5.28 -19.17
CA LYS A 267 16.77 -5.12 -18.50
C LYS A 267 16.80 -5.60 -17.03
N PHE A 268 15.63 -5.85 -16.43
CA PHE A 268 15.49 -6.36 -15.07
C PHE A 268 15.15 -7.87 -15.02
N GLY A 269 15.05 -8.52 -16.18
CA GLY A 269 14.74 -9.94 -16.31
C GLY A 269 13.24 -10.26 -16.25
N PHE A 270 12.34 -9.29 -16.42
CA PHE A 270 10.90 -9.53 -16.49
C PHE A 270 10.41 -9.65 -17.94
N ILE A 271 9.31 -10.35 -18.16
CA ILE A 271 8.73 -10.53 -19.49
C ILE A 271 8.38 -9.16 -20.09
N ASN A 272 8.90 -8.90 -21.29
CA ASN A 272 8.54 -7.73 -22.08
C ASN A 272 7.26 -8.00 -22.88
N TRP A 273 6.12 -7.80 -22.22
CA TRP A 273 4.80 -8.03 -22.82
C TRP A 273 4.54 -7.18 -24.06
N GLU A 274 5.08 -5.96 -24.12
CA GLU A 274 4.87 -5.07 -25.27
C GLU A 274 5.56 -5.64 -26.52
N GLU A 275 6.82 -6.07 -26.41
CA GLU A 275 7.55 -6.69 -27.53
C GLU A 275 6.83 -7.95 -28.06
N LEU A 276 6.20 -8.73 -27.17
CA LEU A 276 5.39 -9.88 -27.58
C LEU A 276 4.16 -9.47 -28.41
N ARG A 277 3.49 -8.37 -28.03
CA ARG A 277 2.31 -7.84 -28.71
C ARG A 277 2.67 -7.18 -30.05
N GLU A 278 3.67 -6.31 -30.06
CA GLU A 278 4.20 -5.67 -31.27
C GLU A 278 4.69 -6.73 -32.29
N GLY A 279 5.37 -7.77 -31.79
CA GLY A 279 5.79 -8.91 -32.60
C GLY A 279 4.64 -9.80 -33.10
N ARG A 280 3.39 -9.54 -32.67
CA ARG A 280 2.20 -10.36 -32.95
C ARG A 280 2.41 -11.85 -32.58
N ALA A 281 3.23 -12.09 -31.57
CA ALA A 281 3.54 -13.41 -31.03
C ALA A 281 2.54 -13.84 -29.95
N TYR A 282 1.78 -12.89 -29.41
CA TYR A 282 0.93 -13.05 -28.24
C TYR A 282 -0.35 -12.23 -28.40
N SER A 283 -1.50 -12.85 -28.14
CA SER A 283 -2.80 -12.17 -28.01
C SER A 283 -3.65 -12.93 -26.99
N PRO A 284 -3.85 -12.37 -25.78
CA PRO A 284 -4.60 -13.01 -24.72
C PRO A 284 -6.11 -12.86 -24.88
N VAL A 285 -6.84 -13.63 -24.08
CA VAL A 285 -8.28 -13.50 -23.90
C VAL A 285 -8.58 -12.25 -23.09
N SER A 286 -9.32 -11.36 -23.73
CA SER A 286 -9.69 -10.05 -23.22
C SER A 286 -10.94 -10.07 -22.32
N GLY A 287 -11.62 -11.20 -22.12
CA GLY A 287 -12.82 -11.25 -21.27
C GLY A 287 -13.32 -12.68 -21.12
N LEU A 288 -13.82 -13.03 -19.94
CA LEU A 288 -14.42 -14.36 -19.68
C LEU A 288 -15.88 -14.45 -20.15
N GLU A 289 -16.53 -13.29 -20.34
CA GLU A 289 -17.90 -13.14 -20.82
C GLU A 289 -17.93 -12.10 -21.95
N LYS A 290 -18.99 -12.04 -22.77
CA LYS A 290 -19.14 -10.96 -23.76
C LYS A 290 -19.30 -9.64 -23.00
N GLU A 291 -18.24 -8.83 -22.99
CA GLU A 291 -18.22 -7.55 -22.31
C GLU A 291 -19.15 -6.54 -23.01
N ALA A 292 -19.90 -5.78 -22.21
CA ALA A 292 -20.65 -4.63 -22.67
C ALA A 292 -19.70 -3.43 -22.84
N ASP A 293 -19.51 -3.00 -24.07
CA ASP A 293 -19.09 -1.64 -24.48
C ASP A 293 -17.82 -1.03 -23.83
N ASP A 294 -16.77 -1.82 -23.60
CA ASP A 294 -15.45 -1.27 -23.23
C ASP A 294 -14.67 -0.90 -24.50
N LYS A 295 -14.92 0.31 -25.01
CA LYS A 295 -14.26 0.81 -26.22
C LYS A 295 -12.81 1.16 -25.90
N THR A 296 -11.89 0.66 -26.73
CA THR A 296 -10.51 1.15 -26.73
C THR A 296 -10.49 2.65 -26.97
N GLN A 297 -9.79 3.36 -26.09
CA GLN A 297 -9.70 4.80 -26.14
C GLN A 297 -8.32 5.19 -26.70
N LEU A 298 -8.30 6.10 -27.68
CA LEU A 298 -7.08 6.41 -28.46
C LEU A 298 -6.40 7.72 -28.02
N ASN A 299 -6.91 8.42 -27.02
CA ASN A 299 -6.33 9.72 -26.66
C ASN A 299 -5.03 9.59 -25.87
N ILE A 300 -4.10 10.46 -26.20
CA ILE A 300 -2.82 10.61 -25.52
C ILE A 300 -2.91 11.77 -24.52
N ILE A 301 -2.29 11.59 -23.36
CA ILE A 301 -2.11 12.63 -22.34
C ILE A 301 -0.61 12.84 -22.13
N VAL A 302 -0.16 14.08 -22.16
CA VAL A 302 1.23 14.43 -21.85
C VAL A 302 1.29 15.12 -20.50
N PHE A 303 2.02 14.53 -19.55
CA PHE A 303 2.29 15.11 -18.24
C PHE A 303 3.60 15.87 -18.32
N LYS A 304 3.51 17.20 -18.25
CA LYS A 304 4.69 18.06 -18.30
C LYS A 304 5.60 17.80 -17.10
N ALA A 305 6.89 17.61 -17.36
CA ALA A 305 7.86 17.49 -16.29
C ALA A 305 8.06 18.86 -15.60
N LYS A 306 7.96 18.87 -14.25
CA LYS A 306 8.22 20.07 -13.43
C LYS A 306 9.71 20.31 -13.19
N VAL A 307 10.55 19.31 -13.46
CA VAL A 307 12.01 19.38 -13.28
C VAL A 307 12.66 19.80 -14.59
N GLN A 308 13.52 20.83 -14.52
CA GLN A 308 14.23 21.34 -15.69
C GLN A 308 15.11 20.25 -16.35
N GLY A 309 15.01 20.13 -17.67
CA GLY A 309 15.80 19.16 -18.45
C GLY A 309 15.24 17.73 -18.43
N MET A 310 14.24 17.42 -17.59
CA MET A 310 13.60 16.12 -17.58
C MET A 310 12.57 16.01 -18.72
N LYS A 311 12.58 14.89 -19.44
CA LYS A 311 11.56 14.59 -20.45
C LYS A 311 10.17 14.52 -19.81
N SER A 312 9.16 15.02 -20.51
CA SER A 312 7.75 14.90 -20.12
C SER A 312 7.26 13.47 -20.34
N VAL A 313 6.22 13.09 -19.60
CA VAL A 313 5.65 11.74 -19.65
C VAL A 313 4.54 11.68 -20.68
N LEU A 314 4.59 10.68 -21.55
CA LEU A 314 3.51 10.35 -22.48
C LEU A 314 2.70 9.18 -21.90
N PHE A 315 1.40 9.39 -21.75
CA PHE A 315 0.43 8.35 -21.40
C PHE A 315 -0.50 8.12 -22.59
N ASN A 316 -0.66 6.86 -23.00
CA ASN A 316 -1.52 6.48 -24.11
C ASN A 316 -2.64 5.56 -23.60
N HIS A 317 -3.90 5.96 -23.76
CA HIS A 317 -5.04 5.14 -23.38
C HIS A 317 -5.13 3.84 -24.18
N GLU A 318 -4.67 3.80 -25.43
CA GLU A 318 -4.80 2.61 -26.29
C GLU A 318 -4.04 1.44 -25.66
N HIS A 319 -2.81 1.69 -25.21
CA HIS A 319 -1.97 0.68 -24.54
C HIS A 319 -2.51 0.25 -23.17
N HIS A 320 -3.47 0.95 -22.56
CA HIS A 320 -4.02 0.58 -21.26
C HIS A 320 -5.44 0.01 -21.38
N SER A 321 -6.31 0.69 -22.12
CA SER A 321 -7.72 0.32 -22.36
C SER A 321 -7.87 -0.93 -23.23
N THR A 322 -6.82 -1.39 -23.90
CA THR A 322 -6.85 -2.71 -24.56
C THR A 322 -6.72 -3.88 -23.59
N HIS A 323 -6.22 -3.67 -22.36
CA HIS A 323 -6.00 -4.75 -21.38
C HIS A 323 -6.74 -4.55 -20.06
N THR A 324 -7.23 -3.34 -19.79
CA THR A 324 -7.86 -2.95 -18.52
C THR A 324 -9.18 -2.25 -18.78
N GLN A 325 -10.07 -2.27 -17.77
CA GLN A 325 -11.37 -1.62 -17.85
C GLN A 325 -11.28 -0.16 -17.42
N CYS A 326 -12.14 0.70 -17.98
CA CYS A 326 -12.23 2.11 -17.57
C CYS A 326 -12.41 2.27 -16.04
N ALA A 327 -13.25 1.43 -15.43
CA ALA A 327 -13.54 1.43 -14.00
C ALA A 327 -12.34 1.08 -13.11
N SER A 328 -11.34 0.37 -13.66
CA SER A 328 -10.12 0.02 -12.92
C SER A 328 -9.26 1.25 -12.60
N CYS A 329 -9.38 2.32 -13.39
CA CYS A 329 -8.65 3.57 -13.20
C CYS A 329 -9.56 4.70 -12.72
N HIS A 330 -10.74 4.83 -13.30
CA HIS A 330 -11.66 5.93 -13.05
C HIS A 330 -12.84 5.49 -12.18
N GLN A 331 -13.27 6.26 -11.18
CA GLN A 331 -12.73 7.57 -10.76
C GLN A 331 -11.73 7.47 -9.60
N THR A 332 -11.41 6.24 -9.17
CA THR A 332 -10.70 5.99 -7.90
C THR A 332 -9.22 6.37 -7.95
N ILE A 333 -8.52 6.02 -9.03
CA ILE A 333 -7.08 6.30 -9.19
C ILE A 333 -6.89 7.65 -9.89
N PHE A 334 -7.66 7.90 -10.94
CA PHE A 334 -7.64 9.13 -11.71
C PHE A 334 -9.04 9.71 -11.81
N LYS A 335 -9.17 11.02 -11.58
CA LYS A 335 -10.37 11.77 -12.01
C LYS A 335 -10.43 11.85 -13.53
N ASP A 336 -11.63 11.75 -14.09
CA ASP A 336 -11.95 11.95 -15.52
C ASP A 336 -11.95 13.45 -15.87
N LYS A 337 -10.82 14.08 -15.60
CA LYS A 337 -10.56 15.48 -15.88
C LYS A 337 -9.06 15.68 -16.03
N VAL A 338 -8.64 16.27 -17.14
CA VAL A 338 -7.25 16.72 -17.33
C VAL A 338 -6.92 17.73 -16.22
N ASN A 339 -5.72 17.62 -15.64
CA ASN A 339 -5.29 18.39 -14.46
C ASN A 339 -6.13 18.14 -13.17
N GLY A 340 -6.96 17.09 -13.11
CA GLY A 340 -7.78 16.79 -11.93
C GLY A 340 -7.05 16.14 -10.75
N ASN A 341 -5.85 15.62 -10.99
CA ASN A 341 -5.04 14.83 -10.06
C ASN A 341 -3.68 15.50 -9.87
N ASP A 342 -3.10 15.54 -8.68
CA ASP A 342 -1.72 16.02 -8.48
C ASP A 342 -0.76 14.82 -8.44
N VAL A 343 -0.13 14.54 -9.58
CA VAL A 343 0.69 13.33 -9.78
C VAL A 343 2.14 13.74 -9.66
N SER A 344 2.87 13.05 -8.78
CA SER A 344 4.30 13.24 -8.56
C SER A 344 4.98 11.87 -8.46
N MET A 345 6.29 11.83 -8.71
CA MET A 345 7.06 10.60 -8.53
C MET A 345 7.05 10.11 -7.08
N ASN A 346 6.93 11.01 -6.10
CA ASN A 346 6.77 10.63 -4.70
C ASN A 346 5.43 9.91 -4.46
N ALA A 347 4.32 10.45 -5.02
CA ALA A 347 3.03 9.80 -4.93
C ALA A 347 3.01 8.45 -5.69
N ILE A 348 3.67 8.38 -6.85
CA ILE A 348 3.84 7.15 -7.63
C ILE A 348 4.66 6.13 -6.84
N GLY A 349 5.77 6.52 -6.22
CA GLY A 349 6.58 5.65 -5.36
C GLY A 349 5.81 5.14 -4.13
N ALA A 350 4.90 5.95 -3.60
CA ALA A 350 3.97 5.55 -2.54
C ALA A 350 2.80 4.66 -3.04
N GLY A 351 2.82 4.24 -4.30
CA GLY A 351 1.84 3.31 -4.87
C GLY A 351 0.52 3.95 -5.31
N LYS A 352 0.48 5.27 -5.52
CA LYS A 352 -0.68 6.00 -6.08
C LYS A 352 -0.51 6.21 -7.59
N PHE A 353 -1.60 6.54 -8.29
CA PHE A 353 -1.60 6.85 -9.72
C PHE A 353 -0.96 5.72 -10.56
N CYS A 354 0.08 6.03 -11.35
CA CYS A 354 0.83 5.04 -12.12
C CYS A 354 1.40 3.92 -11.22
N GLY A 355 1.78 4.25 -9.98
CA GLY A 355 2.34 3.32 -9.01
C GLY A 355 1.32 2.35 -8.41
N THR A 356 0.03 2.52 -8.69
CA THR A 356 -0.97 1.50 -8.36
C THR A 356 -0.68 0.20 -9.12
N CYS A 357 -0.17 0.30 -10.36
CA CYS A 357 0.15 -0.85 -11.21
C CYS A 357 1.67 -0.98 -11.47
N HIS A 358 2.35 0.08 -11.90
CA HIS A 358 3.79 0.05 -12.22
C HIS A 358 4.64 -0.13 -10.96
N GLY A 359 5.56 -1.10 -11.00
CA GLY A 359 6.34 -1.54 -9.84
C GLY A 359 5.63 -2.59 -8.97
N LYS A 360 4.35 -2.87 -9.23
CA LYS A 360 3.56 -3.93 -8.58
C LYS A 360 3.20 -5.01 -9.59
N ALA A 361 2.17 -4.79 -10.41
CA ALA A 361 1.67 -5.72 -11.43
C ALA A 361 2.23 -5.46 -12.83
N ALA A 362 2.76 -4.26 -13.07
CA ALA A 362 3.39 -3.85 -14.33
C ALA A 362 4.89 -3.55 -14.12
N PHE A 363 5.57 -3.15 -15.20
CA PHE A 363 7.03 -2.95 -15.22
C PHE A 363 7.54 -2.01 -14.11
N LYS A 364 8.82 -2.16 -13.76
CA LYS A 364 9.45 -1.39 -12.67
C LYS A 364 9.58 0.11 -13.00
N LEU A 365 9.27 0.94 -12.01
CA LEU A 365 9.40 2.40 -12.07
C LEU A 365 10.86 2.90 -12.27
N ALA A 366 11.85 2.03 -12.05
CA ALA A 366 13.27 2.35 -12.30
C ALA A 366 13.62 2.46 -13.81
N ASP A 367 12.70 2.12 -14.72
CA ASP A 367 12.89 2.34 -16.15
C ASP A 367 12.30 3.68 -16.62
N CYS A 368 12.93 4.79 -16.23
CA CYS A 368 12.40 6.14 -16.44
C CYS A 368 11.97 6.40 -17.90
N ASN A 369 12.76 5.92 -18.85
CA ASN A 369 12.58 6.17 -20.28
C ASN A 369 11.35 5.46 -20.89
N ARG A 370 10.69 4.54 -20.15
CA ARG A 370 9.42 3.94 -20.60
C ARG A 370 8.25 4.92 -20.57
N CYS A 371 8.33 5.93 -19.71
CA CYS A 371 7.28 6.95 -19.57
C CYS A 371 7.78 8.32 -20.03
N HIS A 372 9.01 8.68 -19.66
CA HIS A 372 9.62 9.98 -19.93
C HIS A 372 10.21 10.03 -21.35
N THR A 373 9.33 10.19 -22.34
CA THR A 373 9.70 10.08 -23.76
C THR A 373 9.73 11.41 -24.50
N ILE A 374 8.99 12.43 -24.06
CA ILE A 374 8.86 13.72 -24.75
C ILE A 374 9.92 14.71 -24.28
N THR A 375 10.79 15.17 -25.18
CA THR A 375 11.89 16.08 -24.83
C THR A 375 11.35 17.48 -24.48
N PRO A 376 11.96 18.22 -23.53
CA PRO A 376 11.58 19.61 -23.29
C PRO A 376 11.66 20.45 -24.56
N GLY A 377 10.55 21.10 -24.94
CA GLY A 377 10.45 21.89 -26.18
C GLY A 377 10.03 21.10 -27.43
N GLU A 378 9.90 19.78 -27.34
CA GLU A 378 9.32 18.95 -28.38
C GLU A 378 7.79 19.12 -28.42
N ASN A 379 7.22 19.24 -29.63
CA ASN A 379 5.77 19.27 -29.76
C ASN A 379 5.19 17.90 -29.39
N PRO A 380 4.11 17.86 -28.57
CA PRO A 380 3.46 16.61 -28.24
C PRO A 380 2.84 15.97 -29.50
N PRO A 381 2.56 14.65 -29.48
CA PRO A 381 1.86 14.00 -30.58
C PRO A 381 0.53 14.68 -30.92
N GLU A 382 0.13 14.62 -32.20
CA GLU A 382 -1.12 15.22 -32.66
C GLU A 382 -2.32 14.69 -31.86
N GLY A 383 -3.20 15.60 -31.41
CA GLY A 383 -4.37 15.25 -30.60
C GLY A 383 -4.07 14.95 -29.12
N ALA A 384 -2.82 15.06 -28.66
CA ALA A 384 -2.47 14.89 -27.26
C ALA A 384 -3.05 16.01 -26.39
N ARG A 385 -3.65 15.63 -25.26
CA ARG A 385 -4.11 16.57 -24.23
C ARG A 385 -2.96 16.91 -23.30
N MET A 386 -2.66 18.20 -23.15
CA MET A 386 -1.58 18.67 -22.30
C MET A 386 -2.03 18.79 -20.85
N ARG A 387 -1.20 18.26 -19.95
CA ARG A 387 -1.32 18.44 -18.51
C ARG A 387 -0.11 19.25 -18.03
N GLU A 388 -0.40 20.39 -17.40
CA GLU A 388 0.62 21.36 -16.95
C GLU A 388 1.37 20.92 -15.68
#